data_AF-A0A4Q6C2A3-F1
#
_entry.id   AF-A0A4Q6C2A3-F1
#
_cell.length_a   1.000
_cell.length_b   1.000
_cell.length_c   1.000
_cell.angle_alpha   90.00
_cell.angle_beta   90.00
_cell.angle_gamma   90.00
#
_symmetry.space_group_name_H-M   'P 1'
#
loop_
_entity.id
_entity.type
_entity.pdbx_description
1 polymer ?
#
loop_
_entity_poly.entity_id
_entity_poly.type
_entity_poly.pdbx_seq_one_letter_code
_entity_poly.pdbx_strand_id
1 'polypeptide(L)'
;ALPAWIPIMFELTILFAALSSVVALFIATKMPSIDPPSIDPDLTSHKFAIFIPQNDTGYDESKIERMFREWGAVDIKKVAEY
;
A
#
# COMPACT_ATOMS: atom_id res chain seq x y z
N ALA A 1 5.05 31.03 36.47
CA ALA A 1 5.18 29.55 36.38
C ALA A 1 5.09 29.02 34.95
N LEU A 2 4.23 29.56 34.07
CA LEU A 2 4.04 29.10 32.68
C LEU A 2 5.29 29.01 31.75
N PRO A 3 6.30 29.90 31.81
CA PRO A 3 7.37 29.93 30.79
C PRO A 3 8.19 28.63 30.67
N ALA A 4 8.42 27.92 31.79
CA ALA A 4 9.20 26.69 31.80
C ALA A 4 8.45 25.46 31.25
N TRP A 5 7.12 25.53 31.15
CA TRP A 5 6.27 24.43 30.67
C TRP A 5 6.08 24.44 29.15
N ILE A 6 6.31 25.59 28.50
CA ILE A 6 6.12 25.77 27.06
C ILE A 6 7.01 24.80 26.25
N PRO A 7 8.32 24.65 26.55
CA PRO A 7 9.16 23.70 25.82
C PRO A 7 8.68 22.26 26.00
N ILE A 8 8.26 21.88 27.21
CA ILE A 8 7.81 20.51 27.51
C ILE A 8 6.52 20.18 26.74
N MET A 9 5.57 21.12 26.71
CA MET A 9 4.32 20.94 25.96
C MET A 9 4.57 20.89 24.45
N PHE A 10 5.51 21.69 23.93
CA PHE A 10 5.91 21.63 22.52
C PHE A 10 6.46 20.25 22.16
N GLU A 11 7.38 19.69 22.94
CA GLU A 11 7.92 18.36 22.66
C GLU A 11 6.84 17.28 22.72
N LEU A 12 5.91 17.36 23.70
CA LEU A 12 4.79 16.42 23.82
C LEU A 12 3.84 16.49 22.63
N THR A 13 3.49 17.69 22.14
CA THR A 13 2.58 17.81 20.99
C THR A 13 3.21 17.25 19.73
N ILE A 14 4.50 17.51 19.48
CA ILE A 14 5.24 16.94 18.35
C ILE A 14 5.35 15.41 18.48
N LEU A 15 5.67 14.90 19.67
CA LEU A 15 5.74 13.46 19.93
C LEU A 15 4.41 12.76 19.65
N PHE A 16 3.30 13.27 20.21
CA PHE A 16 1.99 12.67 20.00
C PHE A 16 1.50 12.82 18.55
N ALA A 17 1.80 13.93 17.88
CA ALA A 17 1.48 14.11 16.47
C ALA A 17 2.22 13.09 15.59
N ALA A 18 3.52 12.88 15.82
CA ALA A 18 4.31 11.92 15.06
C ALA A 18 3.85 10.48 15.33
N LEU A 19 3.69 10.09 16.60
CA LEU A 19 3.26 8.73 16.97
C LEU A 19 1.85 8.41 16.46
N SER A 20 0.90 9.33 16.61
CA SER A 20 -0.46 9.12 16.10
C SER A 20 -0.50 9.01 14.59
N SER A 21 0.32 9.77 13.86
CA SER A 21 0.44 9.67 12.40
C SER A 21 0.97 8.31 11.95
N VAL A 22 2.00 7.79 12.62
CA VAL A 22 2.56 6.45 12.32
C VAL A 22 1.55 5.35 12.65
N VAL A 23 0.86 5.44 13.79
CA VAL A 23 -0.20 4.49 14.15
C VAL A 23 -1.36 4.54 13.15
N ALA A 24 -1.79 5.73 12.76
CA ALA A 24 -2.83 5.91 11.76
C ALA A 24 -2.42 5.33 10.41
N LEU A 25 -1.16 5.50 9.99
CA LEU A 25 -0.61 4.89 8.79
C LEU A 25 -0.72 3.37 8.84
N PHE A 26 -0.24 2.74 9.92
CA PHE A 26 -0.31 1.29 10.09
C PHE A 26 -1.73 0.75 10.06
N ILE A 27 -2.68 1.42 10.71
CA ILE A 27 -4.10 1.02 10.67
C ILE A 27 -4.67 1.18 9.25
N ALA A 28 -4.41 2.31 8.59
CA ALA A 28 -4.94 2.60 7.26
C ALA A 28 -4.39 1.64 6.19
N THR A 29 -3.11 1.27 6.26
CA THR A 29 -2.47 0.34 5.32
C THR A 29 -2.58 -1.12 5.74
N LYS A 30 -3.22 -1.43 6.88
CA LYS A 30 -3.29 -2.78 7.48
C LYS A 30 -1.90 -3.40 7.69
N MET A 31 -0.93 -2.58 8.09
CA MET A 31 0.42 -3.00 8.47
C MET A 31 0.53 -3.08 10.01
N PRO A 32 1.40 -3.95 10.56
CA PRO A 32 2.20 -4.97 9.87
C PRO A 32 1.33 -6.18 9.50
N SER A 33 1.37 -6.58 8.24
CA SER A 33 0.83 -7.85 7.79
C SER A 33 1.95 -8.89 7.92
N ILE A 34 1.68 -10.02 8.60
CA ILE A 34 2.63 -11.12 8.72
C ILE A 34 2.52 -11.97 7.46
N ASP A 35 3.62 -12.08 6.70
CA ASP A 35 3.73 -12.81 5.42
C ASP A 35 2.64 -12.46 4.39
N PRO A 36 2.54 -11.18 3.95
CA PRO A 36 1.60 -10.81 2.92
C PRO A 36 1.96 -11.51 1.60
N PRO A 37 0.97 -12.01 0.83
CA PRO A 37 1.23 -12.61 -0.47
C PRO A 37 1.91 -11.59 -1.39
N SER A 38 3.13 -11.90 -1.85
CA SER A 38 3.88 -11.03 -2.76
C SER A 38 3.55 -11.36 -4.20
N ILE A 39 3.11 -10.37 -4.99
CA ILE A 39 2.74 -10.54 -6.40
C ILE A 39 3.96 -10.93 -7.26
N ASP A 40 5.06 -10.19 -7.15
CA ASP A 40 6.37 -10.49 -7.77
C ASP A 40 7.45 -9.71 -6.99
N PRO A 41 8.56 -10.33 -6.56
CA PRO A 41 9.63 -9.66 -5.81
C PRO A 41 10.26 -8.49 -6.56
N ASP A 42 10.28 -8.53 -7.89
CA ASP A 42 10.89 -7.49 -8.74
C ASP A 42 10.08 -6.17 -8.77
N LEU A 43 8.85 -6.16 -8.24
CA LEU A 43 8.01 -4.96 -8.13
C LEU A 43 8.60 -3.89 -7.20
N THR A 44 9.47 -4.31 -6.29
CA THR A 44 10.18 -3.39 -5.39
C THR A 44 11.41 -2.75 -6.03
N SER A 45 11.81 -3.21 -7.22
CA SER A 45 13.08 -2.83 -7.87
C SER A 45 12.87 -2.11 -9.20
N HIS A 46 12.42 -2.81 -10.24
CA HIS A 46 12.48 -2.32 -11.63
C HIS A 46 11.25 -2.64 -12.47
N LYS A 47 10.27 -3.36 -11.91
CA LYS A 47 9.00 -3.66 -12.57
C LYS A 47 7.86 -2.87 -11.92
N PHE A 48 6.87 -2.52 -12.73
CA PHE A 48 5.60 -1.96 -12.29
C PHE A 48 4.49 -2.92 -12.68
N ALA A 49 3.47 -3.07 -11.82
CA ALA A 49 2.32 -3.92 -12.10
C ALA A 49 1.01 -3.18 -11.89
N ILE A 50 0.01 -3.60 -12.66
CA ILE A 50 -1.39 -3.30 -12.45
C ILE A 50 -2.03 -4.61 -11.96
N PHE A 51 -2.63 -4.58 -10.78
CA PHE A 51 -3.33 -5.72 -10.21
C PHE A 51 -4.84 -5.51 -10.27
N ILE A 52 -5.57 -6.51 -10.76
CA ILE A 52 -7.03 -6.50 -10.81
C ILE A 52 -7.54 -7.70 -9.99
N PRO A 53 -8.27 -7.45 -8.88
CA PRO A 53 -8.84 -8.53 -8.07
C PRO A 53 -9.91 -9.32 -8.84
N GLN A 54 -9.92 -10.65 -8.69
CA GLN A 54 -10.91 -11.50 -9.35
C GLN A 54 -12.34 -11.31 -8.81
N ASN A 55 -12.47 -10.82 -7.58
CA ASN A 55 -13.76 -10.57 -6.93
C ASN A 55 -14.40 -9.22 -7.33
N ASP A 56 -13.81 -8.50 -8.29
CA ASP A 56 -14.35 -7.21 -8.72
C ASP A 56 -15.57 -7.40 -9.65
N THR A 57 -16.53 -6.49 -9.53
CA THR A 57 -17.75 -6.52 -10.35
C THR A 57 -17.44 -6.24 -11.81
N GLY A 58 -17.67 -7.23 -12.68
CA GLY A 58 -17.35 -7.12 -14.11
C GLY A 58 -15.96 -7.63 -14.48
N TYR A 59 -15.32 -8.43 -13.62
CA TYR A 59 -14.11 -9.16 -13.98
C TYR A 59 -14.38 -10.10 -15.17
N ASP A 60 -13.74 -9.80 -16.31
CA ASP A 60 -13.70 -10.65 -17.49
C ASP A 60 -12.24 -10.81 -17.91
N GLU A 61 -11.71 -12.00 -17.64
CA GLU A 61 -10.32 -12.35 -17.89
C GLU A 61 -9.89 -12.12 -19.34
N SER A 62 -10.73 -12.51 -20.30
CA SER A 62 -10.42 -12.40 -21.73
C SER A 62 -10.33 -10.94 -22.17
N LYS A 63 -11.20 -10.10 -21.62
CA LYS A 63 -11.24 -8.67 -21.89
C LYS A 63 -10.03 -7.96 -21.26
N ILE A 64 -9.72 -8.30 -20.01
CA ILE A 64 -8.58 -7.73 -19.27
C ILE A 64 -7.26 -8.10 -19.96
N GLU A 65 -7.08 -9.36 -20.35
CA GLU A 65 -5.87 -9.79 -21.03
C GLU A 65 -5.68 -9.05 -22.36
N ARG A 66 -6.76 -8.88 -23.15
CA ARG A 66 -6.71 -8.09 -24.38
C ARG A 66 -6.33 -6.64 -24.10
N MET A 67 -6.93 -6.00 -23.09
CA MET A 67 -6.62 -4.62 -22.72
C MET A 67 -5.14 -4.45 -22.33
N PHE A 68 -4.58 -5.36 -21.52
CA PHE A 68 -3.16 -5.30 -21.15
C PHE A 68 -2.22 -5.52 -22.34
N ARG A 69 -2.58 -6.39 -23.29
CA ARG A 69 -1.82 -6.54 -24.54
C ARG A 69 -1.85 -5.26 -25.38
N GLU A 70 -3.01 -4.63 -25.51
CA GLU A 70 -3.16 -3.35 -26.24
C GLU A 70 -2.38 -2.21 -25.58
N TRP A 71 -2.28 -2.20 -24.26
CA TRP A 71 -1.51 -1.20 -23.50
C TRP A 71 0.01 -1.46 -23.50
N GLY A 72 0.46 -2.57 -24.07
CA GLY A 72 1.88 -2.90 -24.19
C GLY A 72 2.47 -3.52 -22.91
N ALA A 73 1.68 -4.27 -22.13
CA ALA A 73 2.18 -5.01 -20.99
C ALA A 73 3.28 -6.00 -21.42
N VAL A 74 4.43 -5.94 -20.74
CA VAL A 74 5.60 -6.81 -21.00
C VAL A 74 5.33 -8.25 -20.56
N ASP A 75 4.56 -8.42 -19.48
CA ASP A 75 4.23 -9.72 -18.90
C ASP A 75 2.80 -9.68 -18.34
N ILE A 76 2.04 -10.76 -18.54
CA ILE A 76 0.66 -10.90 -18.07
C ILE A 76 0.56 -12.25 -17.39
N LYS A 77 0.38 -12.24 -16.06
CA LYS A 77 0.31 -13.43 -15.22
C LYS A 77 -0.98 -13.44 -14.42
N LYS A 78 -1.54 -14.63 -14.26
CA LYS A 78 -2.59 -14.89 -13.28
C LYS A 78 -1.90 -15.25 -11.96
N VAL A 79 -2.08 -14.42 -10.94
CA VAL A 79 -1.56 -14.69 -9.59
C VAL A 79 -2.72 -15.24 -8.77
N ALA A 80 -2.57 -16.45 -8.25
CA ALA A 80 -3.66 -17.25 -7.71
C ALA A 80 -4.09 -16.87 -6.28
N GLU A 81 -3.37 -15.98 -5.60
CA GLU A 81 -3.66 -15.66 -4.19
C GLU A 81 -3.46 -14.16 -3.93
N TYR A 82 -4.58 -13.44 -3.83
CA TYR A 82 -4.72 -12.17 -3.11
C TYR A 82 -6.19 -11.88 -2.79
#